data_AF-A0A8X6RH54-F1
#
_entry.id   AF-A0A8X6RH54-F1
#
_cell.length_a   1.000
_cell.length_b   1.000
_cell.length_c   1.000
_cell.angle_alpha   90.00
_cell.angle_beta   90.00
_cell.angle_gamma   90.00
#
_symmetry.space_group_name_H-M   'P 1'
#
loop_
_entity.id
_entity.type
_entity.pdbx_description
1 polymer ?
#
loop_
_entity_poly.entity_id
_entity_poly.type
_entity_poly.pdbx_seq_one_letter_code
_entity_poly.pdbx_strand_id
1 'polypeptide(L)'
;MWAAEWNEVVFTDESRTCLQHHDGWIRVWRHRGERMLNSCVMHGRTGLAPGIMVWGGIRYHSRTPLVRFAGTLNSQCYISEVLDPVVFPYLQGLATAIFQQDNA
;
A
#
# COMPACT_ATOMS: atom_id res chain seq x y z
N MET A 1 -26.30 12.64 -11.41
CA MET A 1 -26.03 12.91 -9.98
C MET A 1 -24.98 11.88 -9.57
N TRP A 2 -23.70 12.23 -9.70
CA TRP A 2 -22.59 11.25 -9.73
C TRP A 2 -22.33 10.53 -8.40
N ALA A 3 -22.81 11.08 -7.29
CA ALA A 3 -22.54 10.55 -5.94
C ALA A 3 -23.08 9.12 -5.75
N ALA A 4 -24.26 8.80 -6.31
CA ALA A 4 -24.81 7.45 -6.21
C ALA A 4 -23.97 6.42 -6.98
N GLU A 5 -23.39 6.80 -8.11
CA GLU A 5 -22.53 5.93 -8.93
C GLU A 5 -21.19 5.67 -8.24
N TRP A 6 -20.55 6.72 -7.69
CA TRP A 6 -19.29 6.57 -6.95
C TRP A 6 -19.41 5.74 -5.67
N ASN A 7 -20.61 5.67 -5.07
CA ASN A 7 -20.86 4.82 -3.90
C ASN A 7 -20.77 3.33 -4.22
N GLU A 8 -20.96 2.94 -5.48
CA GLU A 8 -20.91 1.55 -5.92
C GLU A 8 -19.51 1.10 -6.33
N VAL A 9 -18.56 2.02 -6.50
CA VAL A 9 -17.19 1.69 -6.90
C VAL A 9 -16.39 1.20 -5.69
N VAL A 10 -15.74 0.06 -5.87
CA VAL A 10 -14.71 -0.47 -4.97
C VAL A 10 -13.36 -0.19 -5.62
N PHE A 11 -12.62 0.76 -5.07
CA PHE A 11 -11.26 1.08 -5.50
C PHE A 11 -10.29 0.12 -4.83
N THR A 12 -9.41 -0.50 -5.60
CA THR A 12 -8.38 -1.40 -5.08
C THR A 12 -7.02 -1.05 -5.62
N ASP A 13 -5.98 -1.23 -4.81
CA ASP A 13 -4.61 -0.94 -5.20
C ASP A 13 -3.61 -1.71 -4.32
N GLU A 14 -2.40 -1.84 -4.85
CA GLU A 14 -1.23 -2.36 -4.18
C GLU A 14 -0.36 -1.21 -3.69
N SER A 15 0.01 -1.25 -2.41
CA SER A 15 0.96 -0.29 -1.86
C SER A 15 2.16 -0.98 -1.23
N ARG A 16 3.36 -0.44 -1.50
CA ARG A 16 4.59 -0.84 -0.82
C ARG A 16 4.95 0.19 0.24
N THR A 17 4.81 -0.18 1.51
CA THR A 17 5.28 0.63 2.64
C THR A 17 6.67 0.18 3.04
N CYS A 18 7.65 1.08 2.95
CA CYS A 18 9.02 0.75 3.33
C CYS A 18 9.26 0.93 4.82
N LEU A 19 9.91 -0.09 5.41
CA LEU A 19 10.21 -0.16 6.84
C LEU A 19 11.34 0.80 7.24
N GLN A 20 12.10 1.27 6.25
CA GLN A 20 13.09 2.31 6.41
C GLN A 20 12.76 3.48 5.48
N HIS A 21 13.01 4.69 5.97
CA HIS A 21 12.72 5.93 5.27
C HIS A 21 13.50 5.98 3.95
N HIS A 22 12.77 6.07 2.83
CA HIS A 22 13.37 6.13 1.50
C HIS A 22 14.23 7.37 1.28
N ASP A 23 13.86 8.46 1.95
CA ASP A 23 14.46 9.76 1.67
C ASP A 23 15.82 9.92 2.37
N GLY A 24 16.22 8.97 3.23
CA GLY A 24 17.48 9.00 3.97
C GLY A 24 17.55 10.08 5.07
N TRP A 25 16.54 10.93 5.20
CA TRP A 25 16.49 12.00 6.19
C TRP A 25 15.96 11.49 7.53
N ILE A 26 16.85 11.24 8.47
CA ILE A 26 16.49 11.07 9.88
C ILE A 26 16.49 12.45 10.55
N ARG A 27 15.42 12.77 11.27
CA ARG A 27 15.38 13.98 12.10
C ARG A 27 16.28 13.79 13.32
N VAL A 28 17.23 14.70 13.51
CA VAL A 28 18.14 14.71 14.66
C VAL A 28 18.11 16.08 15.33
N TRP A 29 18.29 16.10 16.65
CA TRP A 29 18.51 17.33 17.41
C TRP A 29 20.01 17.65 17.44
N ARG A 30 20.40 18.90 17.15
CA ARG A 30 21.80 19.34 17.15
C ARG A 30 21.93 20.84 17.39
N HIS A 31 23.10 21.27 17.87
CA HIS A 31 23.44 22.68 18.01
C HIS A 31 23.83 23.33 16.67
N ARG A 32 23.86 24.66 16.64
CA ARG A 32 24.27 25.44 15.46
C ARG A 32 25.74 25.14 15.13
N GLY A 33 26.01 24.76 13.88
CA GLY A 33 27.36 24.42 13.39
C GLY A 33 27.63 22.92 13.29
N GLU A 34 26.83 22.07 13.94
CA GLU A 34 27.04 20.61 13.98
C GLU A 34 26.54 19.89 12.70
N ARG A 35 26.33 20.63 11.61
CA ARG A 35 25.64 20.10 10.42
C ARG A 35 26.36 18.92 9.78
N MET A 36 27.69 18.97 9.78
CA MET A 36 28.57 18.03 9.09
C MET A 36 29.30 17.09 10.07
N LEU A 37 28.89 17.01 11.34
CA LEU A 37 29.46 16.01 12.24
C LEU A 37 29.15 14.61 11.70
N ASN A 38 30.10 13.69 11.81
CA ASN A 38 29.89 12.29 11.38
C ASN A 38 28.72 11.63 12.12
N SER A 39 28.39 12.06 13.33
CA SER A 39 27.19 11.62 14.07
C SER A 39 25.87 12.18 13.49
N CYS A 40 25.95 13.22 12.67
CA CYS A 40 24.83 13.95 12.08
C CYS A 40 24.67 13.71 10.57
N VAL A 41 25.52 12.87 9.96
CA VAL A 41 25.53 12.57 8.53
C VAL A 41 25.53 11.05 8.37
N MET A 42 24.60 10.52 7.59
CA MET A 42 24.60 9.12 7.19
C MET A 42 24.71 9.00 5.68
N HIS A 43 25.51 8.04 5.21
CA HIS A 43 25.55 7.70 3.80
C HIS A 43 24.22 7.06 3.39
N GLY A 44 23.65 7.54 2.27
CA GLY A 44 22.44 6.95 1.70
C GLY A 44 22.68 5.48 1.33
N ARG A 45 21.73 4.61 1.68
CA ARG A 45 21.78 3.21 1.25
C ARG A 45 21.41 3.12 -0.23
N THR A 46 22.28 2.54 -1.03
CA THR A 46 22.03 2.15 -2.43
C THR A 46 21.41 0.75 -2.46
N GLY A 47 20.10 0.64 -2.24
CA GLY A 47 19.37 -0.63 -2.34
C GLY A 47 17.88 -0.47 -2.08
N LEU A 48 17.07 -1.42 -2.55
CA LEU A 48 15.64 -1.48 -2.24
C LEU A 48 15.46 -1.62 -0.73
N ALA A 49 14.86 -0.63 -0.10
CA ALA A 49 14.51 -0.71 1.31
C ALA A 49 13.59 -1.93 1.53
N PRO A 50 13.80 -2.73 2.59
CA PRO A 50 12.84 -3.74 3.00
C PRO A 50 11.48 -3.08 3.14
N GLY A 51 10.49 -3.57 2.41
CA GLY A 51 9.15 -3.02 2.40
C GLY A 51 8.12 -4.11 2.55
N ILE A 52 6.99 -3.74 3.14
CA ILE A 52 5.81 -4.57 3.20
C ILE A 52 4.94 -4.18 2.01
N MET A 53 4.66 -5.16 1.15
CA MET A 53 3.67 -5.02 0.09
C MET A 53 2.31 -5.39 0.68
N VAL A 54 1.33 -4.53 0.48
CA VAL A 54 -0.05 -4.75 0.90
C VAL A 54 -0.99 -4.51 -0.26
N TRP A 55 -2.13 -5.19 -0.23
CA TRP A 55 -3.27 -4.93 -1.11
C TRP A 55 -4.49 -4.61 -0.26
N GLY A 56 -5.33 -3.71 -0.74
CA GLY A 56 -6.61 -3.42 -0.10
C GLY A 56 -7.61 -2.76 -1.03
N GLY A 57 -8.88 -2.89 -0.67
CA GLY A 57 -10.00 -2.24 -1.34
C GLY A 57 -10.80 -1.34 -0.42
N ILE A 58 -11.25 -0.20 -0.94
CA ILE A 58 -12.12 0.75 -0.25
C ILE A 58 -13.35 1.08 -1.09
N ARG A 59 -14.50 1.15 -0.43
CA ARG A 59 -15.78 1.64 -0.94
C ARG A 59 -16.26 2.75 0.00
N TYR A 60 -17.23 3.54 -0.42
CA TYR A 60 -17.80 4.63 0.37
C TYR A 60 -18.23 4.24 1.81
N HIS A 61 -18.77 3.04 2.02
CA HIS A 61 -19.28 2.59 3.33
C HIS A 61 -18.59 1.34 3.89
N SER A 62 -17.57 0.81 3.20
CA SER A 62 -16.96 -0.46 3.57
C SER A 62 -15.54 -0.56 3.02
N ARG A 63 -14.78 -1.54 3.52
CA ARG A 63 -13.44 -1.84 3.03
C ARG A 63 -13.19 -3.33 3.13
N THR A 64 -12.28 -3.83 2.31
CA THR A 64 -11.77 -5.18 2.46
C THR A 64 -10.82 -5.27 3.66
N PRO A 65 -10.54 -6.48 4.16
CA PRO A 65 -9.30 -6.72 4.90
C PRO A 65 -8.08 -6.26 4.10
N LEU A 66 -7.04 -5.83 4.81
CA LEU A 66 -5.75 -5.54 4.20
C LEU A 66 -4.95 -6.84 4.08
N VAL A 67 -4.54 -7.20 2.87
CA VAL A 67 -3.74 -8.40 2.59
C VAL A 67 -2.28 -8.01 2.59
N ARG A 68 -1.44 -8.78 3.28
CA ARG A 68 0.02 -8.55 3.33
C ARG A 68 0.72 -9.66 2.57
N PHE A 69 1.62 -9.30 1.66
CA PHE A 69 2.46 -10.25 0.94
C PHE A 69 3.86 -10.31 1.51
N ALA A 70 4.41 -11.52 1.57
CA ALA A 70 5.80 -11.78 1.91
C ALA A 70 6.62 -11.95 0.61
N GLY A 71 6.73 -10.89 -0.21
CA GLY A 71 7.53 -10.93 -1.43
C GLY A 71 6.96 -10.08 -2.58
N THR A 72 7.35 -10.44 -3.79
CA THR A 72 6.85 -9.83 -5.03
C THR A 72 5.48 -10.41 -5.36
N LEU A 73 4.47 -9.54 -5.51
CA LEU A 73 3.17 -9.93 -6.02
C LEU A 73 3.29 -10.34 -7.49
N ASN A 74 2.81 -11.53 -7.81
CA ASN A 74 2.64 -12.02 -9.17
C ASN A 74 1.18 -12.40 -9.39
N SER A 75 0.80 -12.68 -10.65
CA SER A 75 -0.58 -13.01 -11.01
C SER A 75 -1.15 -14.19 -10.23
N GLN A 76 -0.36 -15.24 -9.99
CA GLN A 76 -0.82 -16.40 -9.25
C GLN A 76 -1.06 -16.09 -7.78
N CYS A 77 -0.15 -15.35 -7.12
CA CYS A 77 -0.32 -14.86 -5.76
C CYS A 77 -1.55 -13.94 -5.66
N TYR A 78 -1.77 -13.08 -6.65
CA TYR A 78 -2.95 -12.22 -6.69
C TYR A 78 -4.24 -13.04 -6.73
N ILE A 79 -4.31 -14.07 -7.56
CA ILE A 79 -5.49 -14.96 -7.60
C ILE A 79 -5.68 -15.65 -6.24
N SER A 80 -4.65 -16.34 -5.75
CA SER A 80 -4.78 -17.23 -4.58
C SER A 80 -4.87 -16.51 -3.24
N GLU A 81 -4.31 -15.30 -3.12
CA GLU A 81 -4.27 -14.54 -1.85
C GLU A 81 -5.19 -13.32 -1.83
N VAL A 82 -5.63 -12.82 -3.00
CA VAL A 82 -6.52 -11.64 -3.08
C VAL A 82 -7.87 -12.02 -3.67
N LEU A 83 -7.92 -12.50 -4.91
CA LEU A 83 -9.19 -12.66 -5.61
C LEU A 83 -10.08 -13.71 -4.94
N ASP A 84 -9.55 -14.92 -4.77
CA ASP A 84 -10.28 -16.06 -4.22
C ASP A 84 -10.70 -15.85 -2.75
N PRO A 85 -9.79 -15.51 -1.82
CA PRO A 85 -10.15 -15.44 -0.41
C PRO A 85 -10.74 -14.09 0.04
N VAL A 86 -10.54 -13.01 -0.71
CA VAL A 86 -10.93 -11.66 -0.26
C VAL A 86 -11.94 -10.99 -1.19
N VAL A 87 -11.65 -10.88 -2.48
CA VAL A 87 -12.50 -10.12 -3.41
C VAL A 87 -13.83 -10.81 -3.62
N PHE A 88 -13.85 -12.09 -3.99
CA PHE A 88 -15.13 -12.77 -4.26
C PHE A 88 -16.05 -12.81 -3.03
N PRO A 89 -15.59 -13.17 -1.82
CA PRO A 89 -16.43 -13.12 -0.63
C PRO A 89 -16.92 -11.72 -0.29
N TYR A 90 -16.08 -10.69 -0.49
CA TYR A 90 -16.46 -9.30 -0.24
C TYR A 90 -17.55 -8.80 -1.20
N LEU A 91 -17.42 -9.12 -2.50
CA LEU A 91 -18.36 -8.69 -3.53
C LEU A 91 -19.69 -9.46 -3.48
N GLN A 92 -19.73 -10.70 -2.97
CA GLN A 92 -20.97 -11.45 -2.81
C GLN A 92 -22.02 -10.72 -1.95
N GLY A 93 -21.59 -9.88 -1.00
CA GLY A 93 -22.48 -9.04 -0.20
C GLY A 93 -22.92 -7.74 -0.86
N LEU A 94 -22.42 -7.43 -2.06
CA LEU A 94 -22.54 -6.13 -2.72
C LEU A 94 -23.03 -6.27 -4.17
N ALA A 95 -24.33 -6.55 -4.33
CA ALA A 95 -24.94 -6.89 -5.62
C ALA A 95 -24.74 -5.85 -6.75
N THR A 96 -24.49 -4.59 -6.42
CA THR A 96 -24.32 -3.47 -7.36
C THR A 96 -22.87 -2.97 -7.46
N ALA A 97 -21.94 -3.60 -6.75
CA ALA A 97 -20.57 -3.10 -6.69
C ALA A 97 -19.84 -3.22 -8.04
N ILE A 98 -19.12 -2.15 -8.39
CA ILE A 98 -18.21 -2.10 -9.53
C ILE A 98 -16.80 -2.26 -8.97
N PHE A 99 -16.13 -3.36 -9.33
CA PHE A 99 -14.75 -3.61 -8.94
C PHE A 99 -13.80 -2.84 -9.86
N GLN A 100 -12.98 -1.95 -9.29
CA GLN A 100 -11.98 -1.19 -10.02
C GLN A 100 -10.59 -1.54 -9.52
N GLN A 101 -9.74 -1.93 -10.47
CA GLN A 101 -8.30 -2.12 -10.32
C GLN A 101 -7.57 -1.43 -11.47
N ASP A 102 -6.24 -1.32 -11.36
CA ASP A 102 -5.41 -0.79 -12.45
C ASP A 102 -5.22 -1.84 -13.57
N ASN A 103 -4.29 -1.58 -14.48
CA ASN A 103 -3.95 -2.49 -15.58
C ASN A 103 -2.48 -2.92 -15.51
N ALA A 104 -2.02 -3.22 -14.30
CA ALA A 104 -0.66 -3.71 -14.04
C ALA A 104 -0.38 -5.09 -14.64
#